data_AF-N6TWR6-F1
#
_entry.id   AF-N6TWR6-F1
#
_cell.length_a   1.000
_cell.length_b   1.000
_cell.length_c   1.000
_cell.angle_alpha   90.00
_cell.angle_beta   90.00
_cell.angle_gamma   90.00
#
_symmetry.space_group_name_H-M   'P 1'
#
loop_
_entity.id
_entity.type
_entity.pdbx_description
1 polymer ?
#
loop_
_entity_poly.entity_id
_entity_poly.type
_entity_poly.pdbx_seq_one_letter_code
_entity_poly.pdbx_strand_id
1 'polypeptide(L)'
;MPPTIQNGPGPGEKRPERPVKPVEKRSELICKVKYCNTLPDIPFDLKFISYPFESSRFIQYNPTSLERHYRYEVLTEHDLGVNIDLINKDTYAIGDGTAMDPADEKLLEEDILTPQDSKRSRHHAKSVSWLRRTEYISTEQTRFQ
;
A
#
# COMPACT_ATOMS: atom_id res chain seq x y z
N MET A 1 58.54 14.92 -62.50
CA MET A 1 59.10 15.58 -63.70
C MET A 1 59.19 14.54 -64.82
N PRO A 2 59.08 14.84 -66.13
CA PRO A 2 58.55 15.98 -66.93
C PRO A 2 57.48 15.43 -67.94
N PRO A 3 57.15 15.98 -69.14
CA PRO A 3 57.45 17.28 -69.76
C PRO A 3 56.25 18.06 -70.36
N THR A 4 56.49 19.36 -70.49
CA THR A 4 55.86 20.37 -71.34
C THR A 4 55.99 20.02 -72.83
N ILE A 5 54.90 20.14 -73.61
CA ILE A 5 54.95 20.54 -75.03
C ILE A 5 53.69 21.36 -75.37
N GLN A 6 53.85 22.65 -75.62
CA GLN A 6 53.00 23.37 -76.59
C GLN A 6 53.94 24.03 -77.60
N ASN A 7 54.00 23.43 -78.78
CA ASN A 7 54.49 24.10 -79.98
C ASN A 7 53.37 25.00 -80.50
N GLY A 8 53.68 26.27 -80.70
CA GLY A 8 52.87 27.18 -81.51
C GLY A 8 53.74 28.38 -81.93
N PRO A 9 53.94 28.60 -83.24
CA PRO A 9 54.92 29.55 -83.77
C PRO A 9 54.48 31.01 -83.53
N GLY A 10 55.43 31.92 -83.35
CA GLY A 10 55.22 33.34 -83.64
C GLY A 10 55.43 33.64 -85.13
N PRO A 11 55.50 34.92 -85.55
CA PRO A 11 54.84 36.11 -85.02
C PRO A 11 54.12 36.93 -86.13
N GLY A 12 53.23 37.84 -85.70
CA GLY A 12 52.92 39.08 -86.43
C GLY A 12 51.70 39.05 -87.36
N GLU A 13 50.65 39.81 -87.03
CA GLU A 13 50.24 41.03 -87.76
C GLU A 13 48.96 41.62 -87.14
N LYS A 14 48.92 42.96 -86.97
CA LYS A 14 47.83 43.73 -86.32
C LYS A 14 46.74 44.09 -87.32
N ARG A 15 45.44 43.84 -87.04
CA ARG A 15 44.28 44.70 -87.41
C ARG A 15 42.91 44.14 -86.97
N PRO A 16 41.83 44.94 -87.01
CA PRO A 16 41.36 45.99 -86.09
C PRO A 16 40.23 45.49 -85.17
N GLU A 17 39.90 46.26 -84.12
CA GLU A 17 38.75 46.01 -83.24
C GLU A 17 37.43 45.96 -84.03
N ARG A 18 36.68 44.86 -83.87
CA ARG A 18 35.32 44.67 -84.35
C ARG A 18 34.34 44.70 -83.16
N PRO A 19 33.13 45.23 -83.36
CA PRO A 19 32.21 45.61 -82.28
C PRO A 19 31.87 44.41 -81.38
N VAL A 20 31.90 44.67 -80.07
CA VAL A 20 31.53 43.73 -79.01
C VAL A 20 30.09 43.27 -79.26
N LYS A 21 29.93 41.98 -79.63
CA LYS A 21 28.63 41.32 -79.67
C LYS A 21 27.98 41.40 -78.28
N PRO A 22 26.65 41.52 -78.18
CA PRO A 22 25.98 41.73 -76.91
C PRO A 22 26.36 40.61 -75.95
N VAL A 23 26.81 40.99 -74.75
CA VAL A 23 27.02 40.07 -73.63
C VAL A 23 25.69 39.37 -73.44
N GLU A 24 25.61 38.11 -73.88
CA GLU A 24 24.49 37.24 -73.54
C GLU A 24 24.38 37.29 -72.02
N LYS A 25 23.27 37.83 -71.53
CA LYS A 25 22.92 37.77 -70.12
C LYS A 25 22.77 36.30 -69.79
N ARG A 26 23.89 35.64 -69.46
CA ARG A 26 23.88 34.30 -68.89
C ARG A 26 23.14 34.43 -67.58
N SER A 27 21.87 34.07 -67.60
CA SER A 27 21.06 33.89 -66.40
C SER A 27 21.58 32.65 -65.69
N GLU A 28 22.74 32.76 -65.07
CA GLU A 28 23.28 31.73 -64.21
C GLU A 28 22.44 31.78 -62.93
N LEU A 29 21.57 30.77 -62.77
CA LEU A 29 20.80 30.60 -61.56
C LEU A 29 21.78 30.28 -60.42
N ILE A 30 21.96 31.22 -59.49
CA ILE A 30 22.79 31.01 -58.31
C ILE A 30 22.05 30.04 -57.38
N CYS A 31 22.37 28.76 -57.50
CA CYS A 31 21.88 27.72 -56.59
C CYS A 31 23.05 27.16 -55.80
N LYS A 32 23.01 27.28 -54.47
CA LYS A 32 23.99 26.63 -53.59
C LYS A 32 23.73 25.14 -53.62
N VAL A 33 24.62 24.38 -54.24
CA VAL A 33 24.53 22.91 -54.26
C VAL A 33 24.71 22.39 -52.83
N LYS A 34 23.70 21.73 -52.30
CA LYS A 34 23.76 21.06 -50.99
C LYS A 34 23.48 19.59 -51.19
N TYR A 35 24.49 18.77 -50.95
CA TYR A 35 24.32 17.31 -50.88
C TYR A 35 23.80 16.95 -49.49
N CYS A 36 22.62 16.34 -49.43
CA CYS A 36 22.03 15.85 -48.19
C CYS A 36 21.83 14.34 -48.30
N ASN A 37 22.17 13.61 -47.24
CA ASN A 37 21.80 12.21 -47.05
C ASN A 37 20.95 12.12 -45.78
N THR A 38 19.70 12.58 -45.86
CA THR A 38 18.76 12.44 -44.74
C THR A 38 18.32 11.00 -44.65
N LEU A 39 18.66 10.34 -43.55
CA LEU A 39 18.22 8.98 -43.29
C LEU A 39 16.70 8.94 -43.10
N PRO A 40 16.03 7.86 -43.51
CA PRO A 40 14.61 7.68 -43.26
C PRO A 40 14.32 7.53 -41.77
N ASP A 41 13.11 7.91 -41.37
CA ASP A 41 12.63 7.73 -40.01
C ASP A 41 12.52 6.24 -39.66
N ILE A 42 12.65 5.93 -38.37
CA ILE A 42 12.62 4.56 -37.86
C ILE A 42 11.30 3.90 -38.29
N PRO A 43 11.35 2.75 -38.98
CA PRO A 43 10.20 2.23 -39.71
C PRO A 43 9.12 1.57 -38.85
N PHE A 44 9.35 1.40 -37.54
CA PHE A 44 8.44 0.64 -36.67
C PHE A 44 8.27 1.29 -35.31
N ASP A 45 7.01 1.39 -34.89
CA ASP A 45 6.63 1.72 -33.53
C ASP A 45 6.97 0.57 -32.57
N LEU A 46 7.02 0.91 -31.28
CA LEU A 46 7.20 -0.07 -30.21
C LEU A 46 6.12 -1.16 -30.28
N LYS A 47 6.53 -2.40 -29.96
CA LYS A 47 5.63 -3.54 -29.95
C LYS A 47 4.95 -3.68 -28.59
N PHE A 48 3.63 -3.78 -28.59
CA PHE A 48 2.89 -4.18 -27.40
C PHE A 48 3.17 -5.65 -27.08
N ILE A 49 3.47 -5.93 -25.81
CA ILE A 49 3.52 -7.29 -25.30
C ILE A 49 2.14 -7.71 -24.81
N SER A 50 1.73 -8.94 -25.11
CA SER A 50 0.47 -9.48 -24.59
C SER A 50 0.60 -9.75 -23.10
N TYR A 51 -0.35 -9.27 -22.30
CA TYR A 51 -0.42 -9.61 -20.89
C TYR A 51 -0.64 -11.13 -20.74
N PRO A 52 0.27 -11.88 -20.07
CA PRO A 52 0.31 -13.34 -20.15
C PRO A 52 -0.73 -14.02 -19.25
N PHE A 53 -1.69 -13.27 -18.73
CA PHE A 53 -2.60 -13.80 -17.72
C PHE A 53 -4.04 -13.40 -17.97
N GLU A 54 -4.93 -14.24 -17.45
CA GLU A 54 -6.37 -14.06 -17.63
C GLU A 54 -6.86 -12.79 -16.94
N SER A 55 -7.72 -12.05 -17.64
CA SER A 55 -8.40 -10.88 -17.07
C SER A 55 -9.31 -11.25 -15.90
N SER A 56 -9.66 -12.52 -15.73
CA SER A 56 -10.45 -13.04 -14.61
C SER A 56 -9.64 -13.36 -13.36
N ARG A 57 -8.31 -13.13 -13.35
CA ARG A 57 -7.48 -13.28 -12.14
C ARG A 57 -7.71 -12.22 -11.06
N PHE A 58 -8.90 -11.65 -11.01
CA PHE A 58 -9.33 -10.92 -9.84
C PHE A 58 -9.56 -11.93 -8.72
N ILE A 59 -8.96 -11.67 -7.56
CA ILE A 59 -9.33 -12.37 -6.35
C ILE A 59 -10.77 -11.94 -6.06
N GLN A 60 -11.71 -12.88 -6.12
CA GLN A 60 -13.09 -12.62 -5.69
C GLN A 60 -13.04 -12.07 -4.27
N TYR A 61 -13.71 -10.94 -4.04
CA TYR A 61 -13.78 -10.35 -2.71
C TYR A 61 -14.34 -11.39 -1.74
N ASN A 62 -13.49 -11.81 -0.80
CA ASN A 62 -13.84 -12.72 0.27
C ASN A 62 -13.62 -11.97 1.57
N PRO A 63 -14.65 -11.85 2.43
CA PRO A 63 -14.51 -11.12 3.68
C PRO A 63 -13.42 -11.77 4.52
N THR A 64 -12.36 -11.01 4.77
CA THR A 64 -11.18 -11.51 5.45
C THR A 64 -11.45 -11.71 6.94
N SER A 65 -10.61 -12.51 7.60
CA SER A 65 -10.65 -12.61 9.05
C SER A 65 -10.45 -11.22 9.69
N LEU A 66 -9.65 -10.34 9.09
CA LEU A 66 -9.42 -8.98 9.60
C LEU A 66 -10.72 -8.17 9.72
N GLU A 67 -11.61 -8.27 8.73
CA GLU A 67 -12.93 -7.61 8.77
C GLU A 67 -13.83 -8.19 9.85
N ARG A 68 -13.77 -9.51 10.09
CA ARG A 68 -14.60 -10.19 11.09
C ARG A 68 -14.14 -9.94 12.53
N HIS A 69 -12.84 -9.81 12.74
CA HIS A 69 -12.25 -9.56 14.06
C HIS A 69 -12.12 -8.07 14.37
N TYR A 70 -12.56 -7.19 13.47
CA TYR A 70 -12.56 -5.77 13.72
C TYR A 70 -13.58 -5.44 14.82
N ARG A 71 -13.07 -4.95 15.95
CA ARG A 71 -13.90 -4.44 17.04
C ARG A 71 -14.34 -3.03 16.67
N TYR A 72 -15.59 -2.90 16.24
CA TYR A 72 -16.20 -1.58 16.03
C TYR A 72 -16.26 -0.81 17.35
N GLU A 73 -15.82 0.43 17.30
CA GLU A 73 -15.99 1.36 18.40
C GLU A 73 -17.47 1.73 18.51
N VAL A 74 -18.00 1.69 19.74
CA VAL A 74 -19.38 2.13 19.99
C VAL A 74 -19.35 3.65 20.03
N LEU A 75 -19.73 4.26 18.91
CA LEU A 75 -19.88 5.71 18.81
C LEU A 75 -21.10 6.12 19.65
N THR A 76 -20.83 6.61 20.85
CA THR A 76 -21.84 7.09 21.79
C THR A 76 -21.98 8.60 21.72
N GLU A 77 -23.16 9.11 22.04
CA GLU A 77 -23.39 10.55 22.21
C GLU A 77 -22.61 11.07 23.43
N HIS A 78 -22.50 12.39 23.58
CA HIS A 78 -21.77 13.00 24.70
C HIS A 78 -22.24 12.46 26.06
N ASP A 79 -23.56 12.26 26.20
CA ASP A 79 -24.18 11.81 27.45
C ASP A 79 -24.25 10.27 27.56
N LEU A 80 -23.55 9.54 26.69
CA LEU A 80 -23.53 8.06 26.66
C LEU A 80 -24.95 7.44 26.52
N GLY A 81 -25.92 8.20 26.02
CA GLY A 81 -27.33 7.80 25.94
C GLY A 81 -28.10 7.90 27.27
N VAL A 82 -27.49 8.48 28.31
CA VAL A 82 -28.08 8.64 29.64
C VAL A 82 -28.60 10.07 29.80
N ASN A 83 -29.90 10.27 29.59
CA ASN A 83 -30.54 11.57 29.82
C ASN A 83 -30.91 11.73 31.30
N ILE A 84 -30.38 12.77 31.95
CA ILE A 84 -30.66 13.08 33.36
C ILE A 84 -31.79 14.11 33.42
N ASP A 85 -32.94 13.73 33.97
CA ASP A 85 -34.07 14.63 34.18
C ASP A 85 -33.89 15.40 35.49
N LEU A 86 -33.79 16.73 35.41
CA LEU A 86 -33.67 17.60 36.58
C LEU A 86 -35.02 18.22 37.00
N ILE A 87 -36.08 17.98 36.23
CA ILE A 87 -37.41 18.56 36.43
C ILE A 87 -38.25 17.63 37.30
N ASN A 88 -38.31 16.35 36.95
CA ASN A 88 -39.07 15.37 37.72
C ASN A 88 -38.20 14.64 38.74
N LYS A 89 -38.32 15.04 40.00
CA LYS A 89 -37.59 14.43 41.13
C LYS A 89 -38.10 13.04 41.49
N ASP A 90 -39.34 12.70 41.13
CA ASP A 90 -39.98 11.42 41.48
C ASP A 90 -39.36 10.26 40.70
N THR A 91 -38.80 10.53 39.51
CA THR A 91 -38.09 9.54 38.67
C THR A 91 -36.91 8.88 39.40
N TYR A 92 -36.28 9.60 40.32
CA TYR A 92 -35.11 9.15 41.08
C TYR A 92 -35.43 8.90 42.56
N ALA A 93 -36.70 8.94 42.95
CA ALA A 93 -37.11 8.69 44.32
C ALA A 93 -36.87 7.21 44.67
N ILE A 94 -35.99 6.97 45.64
CA ILE A 94 -35.71 5.62 46.15
C ILE A 94 -36.80 5.26 47.16
N GLY A 95 -37.53 4.17 46.92
CA GLY A 95 -38.43 3.60 47.91
C GLY A 95 -37.65 2.86 49.00
N ASP A 96 -37.98 3.12 50.26
CA ASP A 96 -37.37 2.43 51.41
C ASP A 96 -37.55 0.90 51.28
N GLY A 97 -36.42 0.18 51.22
CA GLY A 97 -36.41 -1.29 51.22
C GLY A 97 -36.39 -1.97 49.85
N THR A 98 -36.13 -1.23 48.77
CA THR A 98 -35.95 -1.85 47.44
C THR A 98 -34.68 -2.71 47.42
N ALA A 99 -34.83 -4.03 47.24
CA ALA A 99 -33.69 -4.92 47.05
C ALA A 99 -33.07 -4.72 45.67
N MET A 100 -31.75 -4.72 45.60
CA MET A 100 -31.00 -4.61 44.35
C MET A 100 -31.11 -5.92 43.55
N ASP A 101 -31.21 -5.83 42.23
CA ASP A 101 -31.21 -7.03 41.39
C ASP A 101 -29.81 -7.68 41.40
N PRO A 102 -29.70 -9.02 41.46
CA PRO A 102 -28.40 -9.69 41.43
C PRO A 102 -27.56 -9.35 40.18
N ALA A 103 -28.18 -9.03 39.04
CA ALA A 103 -27.46 -8.60 37.85
C ALA A 103 -26.85 -7.20 38.03
N ASP A 104 -27.55 -6.29 38.71
CA ASP A 104 -27.04 -4.96 39.00
C ASP A 104 -25.94 -5.01 40.07
N GLU A 105 -26.10 -5.85 41.09
CA GLU A 105 -25.09 -6.09 42.12
C GLU A 105 -23.77 -6.58 41.49
N LYS A 106 -23.86 -7.44 40.46
CA LYS A 106 -22.70 -7.93 39.71
C LYS A 106 -21.93 -6.82 39.00
N LEU A 107 -22.60 -5.77 38.54
CA LEU A 107 -21.97 -4.63 37.87
C LEU A 107 -21.21 -3.73 38.86
N LEU A 108 -21.54 -3.80 40.16
CA LEU A 108 -20.84 -3.07 41.21
C LEU A 108 -19.56 -3.79 41.70
N GLU A 109 -19.35 -5.05 41.33
CA GLU A 109 -18.13 -5.76 41.69
C GLU A 109 -16.91 -5.10 41.02
N GLU A 110 -15.88 -4.78 41.80
CA GLU A 110 -14.60 -4.33 41.23
C GLU A 110 -13.98 -5.46 40.41
N ASP A 111 -13.46 -5.13 39.21
CA ASP A 111 -12.62 -6.05 38.46
C ASP A 111 -11.38 -6.35 39.32
N ILE A 112 -11.36 -7.53 39.93
CA ILE A 112 -10.26 -8.00 40.75
C ILE A 112 -9.05 -8.21 39.83
N LEU A 113 -8.29 -7.12 39.61
CA LEU A 113 -7.04 -7.08 38.86
C LEU A 113 -5.89 -7.76 39.61
N THR A 114 -6.10 -8.16 40.87
CA THR A 114 -5.12 -8.99 41.56
C THR A 114 -5.04 -10.33 40.82
N PRO A 115 -3.81 -10.85 40.59
CA PRO A 115 -3.67 -12.23 40.15
C PRO A 115 -4.47 -13.07 41.13
N GLN A 116 -5.51 -13.71 40.62
CA GLN A 116 -6.35 -14.63 41.38
C GLN A 116 -5.50 -15.81 41.82
N ASP A 117 -4.64 -15.61 42.82
CA ASP A 117 -3.95 -16.66 43.56
C ASP A 117 -4.98 -17.48 44.38
N SER A 118 -6.24 -17.04 44.37
CA SER A 118 -7.40 -17.78 44.87
C SER A 118 -7.91 -18.86 43.90
N LYS A 119 -7.49 -18.88 42.62
CA LYS A 119 -7.69 -20.08 41.80
C LYS A 119 -6.66 -21.12 42.22
N ARG A 120 -6.89 -21.71 43.40
CA ARG A 120 -6.54 -23.11 43.64
C ARG A 120 -7.07 -23.85 42.41
N SER A 121 -6.17 -24.22 41.50
CA SER A 121 -6.51 -24.95 40.28
C SER A 121 -7.55 -26.03 40.60
N ARG A 122 -8.55 -26.19 39.74
CA ARG A 122 -9.53 -27.29 39.83
C ARG A 122 -8.85 -28.67 39.96
N HIS A 123 -7.56 -28.74 39.65
CA HIS A 123 -6.73 -29.92 39.74
C HIS A 123 -6.22 -30.21 41.17
N HIS A 124 -6.14 -29.24 42.09
CA HIS A 124 -5.75 -29.52 43.49
C HIS A 124 -6.79 -30.33 44.27
N ALA A 125 -8.02 -30.40 43.78
CA ALA A 125 -9.08 -31.24 44.33
C ALA A 125 -9.20 -32.60 43.61
N LYS A 126 -8.38 -32.87 42.58
CA LYS A 126 -8.41 -34.16 41.88
C LYS A 126 -7.81 -35.24 42.77
N SER A 127 -8.62 -36.21 43.16
CA SER A 127 -8.14 -37.45 43.77
C SER A 127 -7.42 -38.28 42.72
N VAL A 128 -6.17 -38.65 43.00
CA VAL A 128 -5.39 -39.53 42.12
C VAL A 128 -5.17 -40.85 42.85
N SER A 129 -5.29 -41.98 42.15
CA SER A 129 -5.27 -43.32 42.76
C SER A 129 -3.98 -43.66 43.50
N TRP A 130 -2.88 -42.99 43.18
CA TRP A 130 -1.56 -43.20 43.78
C TRP A 130 -1.21 -42.21 44.90
N LEU A 131 -2.07 -41.23 45.19
CA LEU A 131 -1.80 -40.19 46.19
C LEU A 131 -2.85 -40.23 47.31
N ARG A 132 -2.43 -40.57 48.54
CA ARG A 132 -3.29 -40.53 49.73
C ARG A 132 -3.34 -39.14 50.35
N ARG A 133 -4.43 -38.84 51.08
CA ARG A 133 -4.53 -37.60 51.86
C ARG A 133 -3.55 -37.66 53.03
N THR A 134 -3.02 -36.50 53.40
CA THR A 134 -2.19 -36.34 54.59
C THR A 134 -3.04 -36.59 55.83
N GLU A 135 -2.56 -37.47 56.71
CA GLU A 135 -3.14 -37.71 58.03
C GLU A 135 -2.21 -37.08 59.08
N TYR A 136 -2.80 -36.47 60.11
CA TYR A 136 -2.05 -35.90 61.22
C TYR A 136 -1.90 -36.95 62.33
N ILE A 137 -0.73 -37.00 62.98
CA ILE A 137 -0.47 -37.93 64.08
C ILE A 137 -1.26 -37.45 65.30
N SER A 138 -2.31 -38.19 65.68
CA SER A 138 -3.02 -37.98 66.94
C SER A 138 -2.38 -38.81 68.06
N THR A 139 -2.74 -38.52 69.31
CA THR A 139 -2.26 -39.25 70.49
C THR A 139 -2.97 -40.60 70.69
N GLU A 140 -3.89 -40.98 69.80
CA GLU A 140 -4.69 -42.19 69.93
C GLU A 140 -4.04 -43.33 69.15
N GLN A 141 -3.50 -44.32 69.89
CA GLN A 141 -2.86 -45.51 69.31
C GLN A 141 -3.90 -46.46 68.73
N THR A 142 -4.23 -46.29 67.45
CA THR A 142 -4.94 -47.31 66.66
C THR A 142 -4.22 -47.51 65.33
N ARG A 143 -3.12 -48.27 65.36
CA ARG A 143 -2.44 -48.69 64.14
C ARG A 143 -2.03 -50.16 64.13
N PHE A 144 -2.81 -51.06 64.72
CA PHE A 144 -2.69 -52.51 64.44
C PHE A 144 -4.03 -53.21 64.70
N GLN A 145 -4.80 -53.46 63.64
CA GLN A 145 -5.63 -54.66 63.49
C GLN A 145 -5.80 -54.97 62.00
#